data_AF-A0A7C4X756-F1
#
_entry.id   AF-A0A7C4X756-F1
#
_cell.length_a   1.000
_cell.length_b   1.000
_cell.length_c   1.000
_cell.angle_alpha   90.00
_cell.angle_beta   90.00
_cell.angle_gamma   90.00
#
_symmetry.space_group_name_H-M   'P 1'
#
loop_
_entity.id
_entity.type
_entity.pdbx_description
1 polymer ?
#
loop_
_entity_poly.entity_id
_entity_poly.type
_entity_poly.pdbx_seq_one_letter_code
_entity_poly.pdbx_strand_id
1 'polypeptide(L)' 'MSEAVILEAIRTPIGKRGGSLKDWRADDLAAFILRALVERTGIEPKA' A
#
# COMPACT_ATOMS: atom_id res chain seq x y z
N MET A 1 13.07 2.53 -26.33
CA MET A 1 12.04 3.04 -25.41
C MET A 1 11.69 1.90 -24.48
N SER A 2 11.70 2.10 -23.16
CA SER A 2 11.28 1.06 -22.21
C SER A 2 9.75 1.07 -22.11
N GLU A 3 9.12 -0.10 -22.17
CA GLU A 3 7.68 -0.23 -21.95
C GLU A 3 7.38 -0.15 -20.45
N ALA A 4 6.32 0.60 -20.10
CA ALA A 4 5.83 0.65 -18.73
C ALA A 4 5.01 -0.60 -18.42
N VAL A 5 5.29 -1.23 -17.27
CA VAL A 5 4.59 -2.43 -16.81
C VAL A 5 4.17 -2.27 -15.35
N ILE A 6 3.15 -3.01 -14.94
CA ILE A 6 2.75 -3.13 -13.53
C ILE A 6 3.48 -4.34 -12.96
N LEU A 7 4.38 -4.11 -12.01
CA LEU A 7 5.11 -5.18 -11.33
C LEU A 7 4.28 -5.86 -10.26
N GLU A 8 3.48 -5.09 -9.53
CA GLU A 8 2.76 -5.60 -8.37
C GLU A 8 1.52 -4.76 -8.02
N ALA A 9 0.49 -5.42 -7.46
CA ALA A 9 -0.73 -4.79 -6.98
C ALA A 9 -1.20 -5.40 -5.65
N ILE A 10 -1.31 -4.55 -4.63
CA ILE A 10 -1.87 -4.90 -3.31
C ILE A 10 -2.84 -3.84 -2.83
N ARG A 11 -3.67 -4.22 -1.85
CA ARG A 11 -4.61 -3.33 -1.19
C ARG A 11 -4.82 -3.75 0.26
N THR A 12 -5.35 -2.82 1.04
CA THR A 12 -5.88 -3.15 2.35
C THR A 12 -7.22 -3.89 2.22
N PRO A 13 -7.67 -4.57 3.28
CA PRO A 13 -9.07 -4.95 3.41
C PRO A 13 -9.98 -3.70 3.34
N ILE A 14 -11.23 -3.90 2.96
CA ILE A 14 -12.23 -2.82 2.95
C ILE A 14 -12.87 -2.75 4.34
N GLY A 15 -12.72 -1.62 5.01
CA GLY A 15 -13.33 -1.38 6.31
C GLY A 15 -14.83 -1.04 6.21
N LYS A 16 -15.63 -1.53 7.17
CA LYS A 16 -16.99 -1.03 7.38
C LYS A 16 -16.96 0.23 8.25
N ARG A 17 -17.98 1.08 8.15
CA ARG A 17 -18.14 2.24 9.03
C ARG A 17 -18.19 1.78 10.49
N GLY A 18 -17.32 2.35 11.34
CA GLY A 18 -17.17 1.93 12.74
C GLY A 18 -16.53 0.55 12.94
N GLY A 19 -15.95 -0.05 11.90
CA GLY A 19 -15.33 -1.37 11.92
C GLY A 19 -13.84 -1.37 12.23
N SER A 20 -13.12 -2.39 11.74
CA SER A 20 -11.72 -2.68 12.08
C SER A 20 -10.71 -1.59 11.72
N LEU A 21 -11.02 -0.72 10.75
CA LEU A 21 -10.13 0.37 10.32
C LEU A 21 -10.54 1.73 10.87
N LYS A 22 -11.52 1.81 11.79
CA LYS A 22 -12.09 3.09 12.26
C LYS A 22 -11.06 3.99 12.97
N ASP A 23 -10.07 3.38 13.61
CA ASP A 23 -9.06 4.06 14.43
C ASP A 23 -7.80 4.40 13.64
N TRP A 24 -7.72 3.98 12.36
CA TRP A 24 -6.63 4.34 11.47
C TRP A 24 -6.92 5.66 10.77
N ARG A 25 -5.94 6.56 10.72
CA ARG A 25 -6.00 7.66 9.77
C ARG A 25 -5.75 7.13 8.35
N ALA A 26 -6.30 7.83 7.36
CA ALA A 26 -6.20 7.42 5.96
C ALA A 26 -4.75 7.44 5.42
N ASP A 27 -3.94 8.39 5.86
CA ASP A 27 -2.52 8.51 5.52
C ASP A 27 -1.68 7.40 6.15
N ASP A 28 -1.95 7.03 7.40
CA ASP A 28 -1.30 5.86 8.04
C ASP A 28 -1.60 4.56 7.28
N LEU A 29 -2.84 4.39 6.83
CA LEU A 29 -3.27 3.24 6.04
C LEU A 29 -2.59 3.22 4.65
N ALA A 30 -2.42 4.38 4.03
CA ALA A 30 -1.68 4.53 2.78
C ALA A 30 -0.18 4.22 2.98
N ALA A 31 0.42 4.71 4.07
CA ALA A 31 1.82 4.41 4.39
C ALA A 31 2.02 2.92 4.69
N PHE A 32 1.05 2.28 5.35
CA PHE A 32 1.07 0.84 5.60
C PHE A 32 1.13 0.04 4.30
N ILE A 33 0.26 0.35 3.32
CA ILE A 33 0.25 -0.42 2.07
C ILE A 33 1.50 -0.16 1.21
N LEU A 34 2.04 1.06 1.22
CA LEU A 34 3.29 1.37 0.50
C LEU A 34 4.49 0.61 1.09
N ARG A 35 4.59 0.51 2.42
CA ARG A 35 5.62 -0.32 3.08
C ARG A 35 5.51 -1.79 2.69
N ALA A 36 4.29 -2.35 2.72
CA ALA A 36 4.05 -3.73 2.34
C ALA A 36 4.36 -3.99 0.85
N LEU A 37 4.11 -3.02 -0.03
CA LEU A 37 4.43 -3.11 -1.46
C LEU A 37 5.95 -3.20 -1.66
N VAL A 38 6.70 -2.29 -1.01
CA VAL A 38 8.18 -2.29 -1.03
C VAL A 38 8.73 -3.62 -0.52
N GLU A 39 8.24 -4.10 0.62
CA GLU A 39 8.68 -5.36 1.23
C GLU A 39 8.44 -6.55 0.28
N ARG A 40 7.28 -6.61 -0.38
CA ARG A 40 6.94 -7.71 -1.29
C ARG A 40 7.72 -7.69 -2.60
N THR A 41 8.04 -6.49 -3.09
CA THR A 41 8.69 -6.30 -4.38
C THR A 41 10.22 -6.23 -4.28
N GLY A 42 10.76 -5.99 -3.08
CA GLY A 42 12.20 -5.84 -2.85
C GLY A 42 12.80 -4.58 -3.47
N ILE A 43 11.97 -3.61 -3.87
CA ILE A 43 12.43 -2.37 -4.52
C ILE A 43 13.00 -1.44 -3.44
N GLU A 44 14.19 -0.86 -3.68
CA GLU A 44 14.75 0.13 -2.77
C GLU A 44 13.98 1.47 -2.84
N PRO A 45 13.44 1.98 -1.71
CA PRO A 45 12.85 3.31 -1.67
C PRO A 45 13.91 4.37 -1.91
N LYS A 46 13.63 5.33 -2.80
CA LYS A 46 14.47 6.51 -3.00
C LYS A 46 13.80 7.73 -2.38
N ALA A 47 14.60 8.57 -1.75
CA ALA A 47 14.18 9.85 -1.17
C ALA A 47 13.97 10.92 -2.25
#